data_AF-A0A9D5Y744-F1
#
_entry.id   AF-A0A9D5Y744-F1
#
_cell.length_a   1.000
_cell.length_b   1.000
_cell.length_c   1.000
_cell.angle_alpha   90.00
_cell.angle_beta   90.00
_cell.angle_gamma   90.00
#
_symmetry.space_group_name_H-M   'P 1'
#
loop_
_entity.id
_entity.type
_entity.pdbx_description
1 polymer ?
#
loop_
_entity_poly.entity_id
_entity_poly.type
_entity_poly.pdbx_seq_one_letter_code
_entity_poly.pdbx_strand_id
1 'polypeptide(L)'
;MDDVRIPKFQWGQPVLAVIDLRNDGSYPDCVDDELLAERGTQGEIVQVGSHVDTQTPIYLVEFPNGRVVGCLEEEIIAAALVTG
;
A
#
# COMPACT_ATOMS: atom_id res chain seq x y z
N MET A 1 10.24 -20.82 -14.65
CA MET A 1 9.98 -19.51 -15.26
C MET A 1 9.06 -18.83 -14.29
N ASP A 2 9.66 -18.15 -13.33
CA ASP A 2 8.96 -17.50 -12.23
C ASP A 2 8.03 -16.44 -12.80
N ASP A 3 6.76 -16.55 -12.44
CA ASP A 3 5.69 -15.63 -12.83
C ASP A 3 5.95 -14.30 -12.10
N VAL A 4 6.90 -13.52 -12.62
CA VAL A 4 7.21 -12.19 -12.10
C VAL A 4 5.95 -11.35 -12.26
N ARG A 5 5.24 -11.14 -11.15
CA ARG A 5 4.11 -10.22 -11.12
C ARG A 5 4.64 -8.82 -11.39
N ILE A 6 4.32 -8.30 -12.57
CA ILE A 6 4.62 -6.91 -12.94
C ILE A 6 3.79 -6.00 -12.03
N PRO A 7 4.40 -5.06 -11.31
CA PRO A 7 3.65 -4.13 -10.46
C PRO A 7 2.65 -3.32 -11.29
N LYS A 8 1.38 -3.28 -10.86
CA LYS A 8 0.35 -2.45 -11.50
C LYS A 8 0.52 -0.96 -11.25
N PHE A 9 1.16 -0.59 -10.15
CA PHE A 9 1.33 0.81 -9.76
C PHE A 9 2.80 1.22 -9.73
N GLN A 10 3.05 2.52 -9.80
CA GLN A 10 4.40 3.09 -9.86
C GLN A 10 4.63 4.14 -8.79
N TRP A 11 5.90 4.44 -8.54
CA TRP A 11 6.32 5.55 -7.67
C TRP A 11 5.69 6.88 -8.10
N GLY A 12 5.27 7.69 -7.12
CA GLY A 12 4.59 8.97 -7.31
C GLY A 12 3.13 8.85 -7.76
N GLN A 13 2.57 7.64 -7.85
CA GLN A 13 1.18 7.45 -8.24
C GLN A 13 0.24 7.63 -7.03
N PRO A 14 -0.83 8.45 -7.15
CA PRO A 14 -1.82 8.59 -6.11
C PRO A 14 -2.74 7.36 -6.07
N VAL A 15 -2.98 6.85 -4.87
CA VAL A 15 -3.82 5.67 -4.62
C VAL A 15 -4.78 5.91 -3.46
N LEU A 16 -5.84 5.10 -3.38
CA LEU A 16 -6.79 5.08 -2.28
C LEU A 16 -6.73 3.71 -1.61
N ALA A 17 -6.70 3.69 -0.28
CA ALA A 17 -6.92 2.46 0.48
C ALA A 17 -8.36 1.98 0.27
N VAL A 18 -8.57 0.71 -0.08
CA VAL A 18 -9.92 0.13 -0.23
C VAL A 18 -10.40 -0.63 1.00
N ILE A 19 -9.51 -0.82 1.98
CA ILE A 19 -9.78 -1.37 3.30
C ILE A 19 -9.08 -0.53 4.36
N ASP A 20 -9.40 -0.79 5.63
CA ASP A 20 -8.63 -0.21 6.75
C ASP A 20 -7.28 -0.89 6.82
N LEU A 21 -6.20 -0.11 6.70
CA LEU A 21 -4.84 -0.60 6.83
C LEU A 21 -4.47 -0.58 8.31
N ARG A 22 -4.22 -1.77 8.85
CA ARG A 22 -3.85 -1.97 10.26
C ARG A 22 -2.43 -2.50 10.34
N ASN A 23 -1.75 -2.19 11.44
CA ASN A 23 -0.42 -2.72 11.68
C ASN A 23 -0.49 -4.23 11.90
N ASP A 24 0.13 -4.99 11.01
CA ASP A 24 0.27 -6.45 11.08
C ASP A 24 1.52 -6.90 11.86
N GLY A 25 2.22 -5.95 12.48
CA GLY A 25 3.51 -6.13 13.15
C GLY A 25 4.70 -5.66 12.31
N SER A 26 4.48 -5.21 11.08
CA SER A 26 5.54 -4.67 10.21
C SER A 26 5.97 -3.24 10.56
N TYR A 27 5.18 -2.50 11.35
CA TYR A 27 5.47 -1.13 11.75
C TYR A 27 6.00 -1.07 13.21
N PRO A 28 7.32 -0.86 13.44
CA PRO A 28 7.97 -1.09 14.73
C PRO A 28 7.56 -0.11 15.85
N ASP A 29 6.93 1.02 15.51
CA ASP A 29 6.53 2.07 16.46
C ASP A 29 5.02 2.13 16.75
N CYS A 30 4.22 1.23 16.15
CA CYS A 30 2.78 1.16 16.35
C CYS A 30 2.41 -0.15 17.07
N VAL A 31 1.30 -0.15 17.82
CA VAL A 31 0.80 -1.40 18.41
C VAL A 31 0.23 -2.31 17.32
N ASP A 32 0.22 -3.62 17.57
CA ASP A 32 -0.45 -4.57 16.68
C ASP A 32 -1.94 -4.20 16.55
N ASP A 33 -2.48 -4.35 15.33
CA ASP A 33 -3.85 -3.97 14.95
C ASP A 33 -4.16 -2.46 15.01
N GLU A 34 -3.17 -1.60 15.26
CA GLU A 34 -3.35 -0.14 15.21
C GLU A 34 -3.76 0.29 13.79
N LEU A 35 -4.79 1.12 13.70
CA LEU A 35 -5.22 1.71 12.44
C LEU A 35 -4.15 2.69 11.91
N LEU A 36 -3.50 2.32 10.81
CA LEU A 36 -2.47 3.12 10.15
C LEU A 36 -3.08 4.08 9.12
N ALA A 37 -4.09 3.63 8.37
CA ALA A 37 -4.88 4.45 7.45
C ALA A 37 -6.30 3.90 7.31
N GLU A 38 -7.29 4.77 7.28
CA GLU A 38 -8.69 4.39 7.07
C GLU A 38 -8.97 4.04 5.62
N ARG A 39 -9.94 3.15 5.38
CA ARG A 39 -10.50 2.94 4.05
C ARG A 39 -10.93 4.27 3.42
N GLY A 40 -10.54 4.47 2.17
CA GLY A 40 -10.83 5.68 1.39
C GLY A 40 -9.81 6.79 1.59
N THR A 41 -8.84 6.63 2.49
CA THR A 41 -7.73 7.59 2.61
C THR A 41 -6.89 7.55 1.35
N GLN A 42 -6.63 8.72 0.78
CA GLN A 42 -5.72 8.88 -0.34
C GLN A 42 -4.28 8.96 0.17
N GLY A 43 -3.37 8.25 -0.48
CA GLY A 43 -1.93 8.34 -0.27
C GLY A 43 -1.17 8.36 -1.60
N GLU A 44 0.15 8.44 -1.51
CA GLU A 44 1.06 8.40 -2.65
C GLU A 44 2.05 7.25 -2.53
N ILE A 45 2.29 6.51 -3.62
CA ILE A 45 3.29 5.44 -3.62
C ILE A 45 4.69 6.03 -3.57
N VAL A 46 5.42 5.76 -2.49
CA VAL A 46 6.80 6.23 -2.29
C VAL A 46 7.84 5.14 -2.53
N GLN A 47 7.44 3.87 -2.59
CA GLN A 47 8.31 2.76 -3.01
C GLN A 47 7.50 1.56 -3.52
N VAL A 48 8.04 0.89 -4.55
CA VAL A 48 7.51 -0.39 -5.05
C VAL A 48 8.57 -1.46 -4.78
N GLY A 49 8.24 -2.39 -3.90
CA GLY A 49 9.07 -3.55 -3.58
C GLY A 49 8.37 -4.84 -3.96
N SER A 50 8.98 -5.95 -3.57
CA SER A 50 8.34 -7.26 -3.65
C SER A 50 8.77 -8.11 -2.46
N HIS A 51 7.87 -8.99 -2.02
CA HIS A 51 8.20 -9.98 -1.02
C HIS A 51 9.17 -11.00 -1.61
N VAL A 52 10.30 -11.22 -0.93
CA VAL A 52 11.47 -11.94 -1.51
C VAL A 52 11.13 -13.38 -1.88
N ASP A 53 10.36 -14.07 -1.04
CA ASP A 53 10.02 -15.48 -1.24
C ASP A 53 8.87 -15.70 -2.23
N THR A 54 7.91 -14.78 -2.28
CA THR A 54 6.67 -14.96 -3.09
C THR A 54 6.62 -14.06 -4.33
N GLN A 55 7.62 -13.22 -4.54
CA GLN A 55 7.67 -12.17 -5.57
C GLN A 55 6.39 -11.31 -5.64
N THR A 56 5.65 -11.23 -4.53
CA THR A 56 4.39 -10.50 -4.46
C THR A 56 4.69 -9.01 -4.37
N PRO A 57 4.15 -8.15 -5.26
CA PRO A 57 4.38 -6.71 -5.20
C PRO A 57 3.89 -6.13 -3.88
N ILE A 58 4.76 -5.36 -3.22
CA ILE A 58 4.46 -4.61 -2.01
C ILE A 58 4.62 -3.12 -2.33
N TYR A 59 3.60 -2.33 -2.05
CA TYR A 59 3.60 -0.89 -2.30
C TYR A 59 3.70 -0.16 -0.96
N LEU A 60 4.73 0.66 -0.79
CA LEU A 60 4.80 1.57 0.34
C LEU A 60 4.10 2.86 -0.06
N VAL A 61 3.05 3.19 0.69
CA VAL A 61 2.20 4.35 0.47
C VAL A 61 2.39 5.32 1.63
N GLU A 62 2.76 6.57 1.32
CA GLU A 62 2.74 7.66 2.29
C GLU A 62 1.34 8.25 2.39
N PHE A 63 0.80 8.26 3.61
CA PHE A 63 -0.53 8.80 3.92
C PHE A 63 -0.43 10.19 4.57
N PRO A 64 -1.53 10.98 4.61
CA PRO A 64 -1.51 12.37 5.10
C PRO A 64 -1.12 12.53 6.58
N ASN A 65 -1.17 11.45 7.35
CA ASN A 65 -0.68 11.40 8.73
C ASN A 65 0.85 11.24 8.84
N GLY A 66 1.57 11.25 7.71
CA GLY A 66 3.02 11.10 7.64
C GLY A 66 3.51 9.65 7.82
N ARG A 67 2.59 8.68 7.86
CA ARG A 67 2.95 7.27 7.97
C ARG A 67 3.16 6.67 6.58
N VAL A 68 4.23 5.89 6.44
CA VAL A 68 4.49 5.06 5.26
C VAL A 68 4.05 3.64 5.56
N VAL A 69 3.04 3.15 4.86
CA VAL A 69 2.41 1.86 5.13
C VAL A 69 2.62 0.93 3.93
N GLY A 70 3.10 -0.29 4.20
CA GLY A 70 3.19 -1.34 3.20
C GLY A 70 1.81 -1.92 2.90
N CYS A 71 1.44 -1.99 1.63
CA CYS A 71 0.14 -2.44 1.16
C CYS A 71 0.34 -3.45 0.02
N LEU A 72 -0.57 -4.42 -0.08
CA LEU A 72 -0.71 -5.30 -1.24
C LEU A 72 -1.46 -4.59 -2.37
N GLU A 73 -1.31 -5.14 -3.58
CA GLU A 73 -1.99 -4.61 -4.77
C GLU A 73 -3.52 -4.56 -4.66
N GLU A 74 -4.12 -5.50 -3.93
CA GLU A 74 -5.57 -5.61 -3.74
C GLU A 74 -6.13 -4.68 -2.66
N GLU A 75 -5.26 -4.09 -1.84
CA GLU A 75 -5.62 -3.19 -0.74
C GLU A 75 -5.69 -1.73 -1.18
N ILE A 76 -5.26 -1.44 -2.42
CA ILE A 76 -5.20 -0.09 -2.98
C ILE A 76 -5.77 -0.04 -4.41
N ILE A 77 -6.29 1.13 -4.80
CA ILE A 77 -6.70 1.43 -6.17
C ILE A 77 -6.11 2.76 -6.62
N ALA A 78 -5.92 2.93 -7.94
CA ALA A 78 -5.50 4.23 -8.48
C ALA A 78 -6.56 5.31 -8.21
N ALA A 79 -6.14 6.43 -7.60
CA ALA A 79 -7.05 7.53 -7.30
C ALA A 79 -7.68 8.15 -8.58
N ALA A 80 -6.99 8.05 -9.72
CA ALA A 80 -7.48 8.52 -11.01
C ALA A 80 -8.69 7.72 -11.56
N LEU A 81 -8.97 6.52 -11.03
CA LEU A 81 -10.09 5.69 -11.51
C LEU A 81 -11.43 6.03 -10.82
N VAL A 82 -11.44 6.96 -9.85
CA VAL A 82 -12.68 7.42 -9.21
C VAL A 82 -13.33 8.50 -10.08
N THR A 83 -13.79 8.10 -11.25
CA THR A 83 -14.78 8.88 -12.00
C THR A 83 -16.10 8.74 -11.27
N GLY A 84 -16.59 9.84 -10.70
CA GLY A 84 -17.93 9.92 -10.09
C GLY A 84 -19.05 9.75 -11.10
#